data_AF-A0A6P0MF04-F1
#
_entry.id   AF-A0A6P0MF04-F1
#
_cell.length_a   1.000
_cell.length_b   1.000
_cell.length_c   1.000
_cell.angle_alpha   90.00
_cell.angle_beta   90.00
_cell.angle_gamma   90.00
#
_symmetry.space_group_name_H-M   'P 1'
#
loop_
_entity.id
_entity.type
_entity.pdbx_description
1 polymer ?
#
loop_
_entity_poly.entity_id
_entity_poly.type
_entity_poly.pdbx_seq_one_letter_code
_entity_poly.pdbx_strand_id
1 'polypeptide(L)'
;TDSEVAALLLGMPITPALRDGIREIADGNPALLQNAGYLLYQELRANRVPDPKTFARDFLSATEQFFQATWELCNDLEKILLMLIALCSLEGRLSDKRYALKGIDTIFSQKEIELNALETRGIIKREEQAGKATYSFASSLMEWWVVKNIQNSTEAELQERQKVFLNLMSHKQAEKVKDIIRLMWKNKDEVPSIFEWIGKVIAAIPKGAIKS
;
A
#
# COMPACT_ATOMS: atom_id res chain seq x y z
N THR A 1 -26.01 -16.68 -16.58
CA THR A 1 -27.43 -17.11 -16.66
C THR A 1 -28.03 -17.07 -15.27
N ASP A 2 -29.36 -17.03 -15.10
CA ASP A 2 -30.03 -16.73 -13.82
C ASP A 2 -29.54 -17.52 -12.59
N SER A 3 -28.98 -18.73 -12.80
CA SER A 3 -28.31 -19.52 -11.76
C SER A 3 -27.03 -18.87 -11.21
N GLU A 4 -26.28 -18.15 -12.04
CA GLU A 4 -25.06 -17.43 -11.65
C GLU A 4 -25.39 -16.19 -10.81
N VAL A 5 -26.48 -15.49 -11.16
CA VAL A 5 -26.99 -14.35 -10.37
C VAL A 5 -27.49 -14.85 -9.02
N ALA A 6 -28.24 -15.96 -8.98
CA ALA A 6 -28.70 -16.58 -7.74
C ALA A 6 -27.53 -17.04 -6.85
N ALA A 7 -26.49 -17.67 -7.42
CA ALA A 7 -25.31 -18.11 -6.67
C ALA A 7 -24.52 -16.93 -6.08
N LEU A 8 -24.42 -15.81 -6.80
CA LEU A 8 -23.77 -14.60 -6.31
C LEU A 8 -24.57 -13.93 -5.18
N LEU A 9 -25.91 -13.91 -5.30
CA LEU A 9 -26.82 -13.33 -4.30
C LEU A 9 -27.03 -14.22 -3.06
N LEU A 10 -26.77 -15.52 -3.14
CA LEU A 10 -26.76 -16.43 -1.99
C LEU A 10 -25.63 -16.11 -0.99
N GLY A 11 -24.66 -15.29 -1.42
CA GLY A 11 -23.58 -14.81 -0.59
C GLY A 11 -22.46 -15.85 -0.46
N MET A 12 -21.22 -15.40 -0.63
CA MET A 12 -20.08 -16.24 -0.30
C MET A 12 -19.90 -16.28 1.23
N PRO A 13 -19.61 -17.44 1.85
CA PRO A 13 -19.21 -17.49 3.25
C PRO A 13 -17.82 -16.85 3.40
N ILE A 14 -17.78 -15.53 3.57
CA ILE A 14 -16.54 -14.78 3.85
C ILE A 14 -16.29 -14.84 5.35
N THR A 15 -15.23 -15.57 5.74
CA THR A 15 -14.78 -15.61 7.13
C THR A 15 -14.34 -14.21 7.60
N PRO A 16 -14.44 -13.90 8.91
CA PRO A 16 -13.93 -12.63 9.45
C PRO A 16 -12.46 -12.38 9.10
N ALA A 17 -11.62 -13.43 9.18
CA ALA A 17 -10.21 -13.33 8.80
C ALA A 17 -10.04 -12.92 7.32
N LEU A 18 -10.81 -13.51 6.40
CA LEU A 18 -10.71 -13.18 4.97
C LEU A 18 -11.17 -11.76 4.70
N ARG A 19 -12.25 -11.33 5.38
CA ARG A 19 -12.72 -9.95 5.33
C ARG A 19 -11.65 -8.96 5.81
N ASP A 20 -10.99 -9.25 6.93
CA ASP A 20 -9.95 -8.38 7.48
C ASP A 20 -8.71 -8.34 6.59
N GLY A 21 -8.33 -9.48 6.00
CA GLY A 21 -7.28 -9.54 4.98
C GLY A 21 -7.63 -8.68 3.77
N ILE A 22 -8.81 -8.86 3.16
CA ILE A 22 -9.25 -8.05 2.00
C ILE A 22 -9.26 -6.57 2.37
N ARG A 23 -9.75 -6.21 3.56
CA ARG A 23 -9.73 -4.84 4.06
C ARG A 23 -8.31 -4.29 4.20
N GLU A 24 -7.32 -5.10 4.55
CA GLU A 24 -5.92 -4.63 4.60
C GLU A 24 -5.36 -4.28 3.20
N ILE A 25 -5.63 -5.11 2.20
CA ILE A 25 -5.05 -4.94 0.85
C ILE A 25 -5.84 -3.97 -0.05
N ALA A 26 -7.15 -3.87 0.15
CA ALA A 26 -8.05 -3.07 -0.67
C ALA A 26 -8.61 -1.86 0.09
N ASP A 27 -8.75 -2.01 1.40
CA ASP A 27 -9.51 -1.12 2.25
C ASP A 27 -10.89 -0.76 1.68
N GLY A 28 -11.29 0.50 1.68
CA GLY A 28 -12.54 0.97 1.11
C GLY A 28 -12.47 1.26 -0.38
N ASN A 29 -11.35 0.97 -1.06
CA ASN A 29 -11.21 1.29 -2.48
C ASN A 29 -12.12 0.37 -3.33
N PRO A 30 -13.13 0.92 -4.04
CA PRO A 30 -14.11 0.09 -4.74
C PRO A 30 -13.50 -0.80 -5.82
N ALA A 31 -12.50 -0.31 -6.55
CA ALA A 31 -11.87 -1.07 -7.63
C ALA A 31 -11.05 -2.25 -7.08
N LEU A 32 -10.31 -2.05 -5.98
CA LEU A 32 -9.56 -3.11 -5.33
C LEU A 32 -10.52 -4.15 -4.72
N LEU A 33 -11.60 -3.71 -4.08
CA LEU A 33 -12.64 -4.62 -3.54
C LEU A 33 -13.31 -5.44 -4.64
N GLN A 34 -13.62 -4.81 -5.78
CA GLN A 34 -14.23 -5.50 -6.92
C GLN A 34 -13.30 -6.59 -7.47
N ASN A 35 -12.00 -6.30 -7.64
CA ASN A 35 -11.02 -7.28 -8.10
C ASN A 35 -10.85 -8.44 -7.10
N ALA A 36 -10.77 -8.14 -5.80
CA ALA A 36 -10.66 -9.16 -4.77
C ALA A 36 -11.90 -10.07 -4.77
N GLY A 37 -13.09 -9.48 -4.83
CA GLY A 37 -14.36 -10.21 -4.91
C GLY A 37 -14.45 -11.08 -6.16
N TYR A 38 -14.06 -10.56 -7.33
CA TYR A 38 -14.06 -11.30 -8.58
C TYR A 38 -13.15 -12.53 -8.52
N LEU A 39 -11.92 -12.39 -8.04
CA LEU A 39 -10.97 -13.50 -7.94
C LEU A 39 -11.46 -14.58 -6.97
N LEU A 40 -12.00 -14.19 -5.81
CA LEU A 40 -12.55 -15.16 -4.85
C LEU A 40 -13.78 -15.89 -5.41
N TYR A 41 -14.63 -15.18 -6.14
CA TYR A 41 -15.80 -15.76 -6.80
C TYR A 41 -15.41 -16.80 -7.87
N GLN A 42 -14.36 -16.54 -8.64
CA GLN A 42 -13.87 -17.50 -9.64
C GLN A 42 -13.45 -18.84 -9.02
N GLU A 43 -12.73 -18.80 -7.90
CA GLU A 43 -12.31 -20.00 -7.18
C GLU A 43 -13.50 -20.76 -6.59
N LEU A 44 -14.46 -20.03 -6.00
CA LEU A 44 -15.70 -20.62 -5.50
C LEU A 44 -16.53 -21.28 -6.60
N ARG A 45 -16.66 -20.63 -7.76
CA ARG A 45 -17.36 -21.20 -8.93
C ARG A 45 -16.70 -22.50 -9.40
N ALA A 46 -15.38 -22.59 -9.32
CA ALA A 46 -14.62 -23.78 -9.65
C ALA A 46 -14.65 -24.86 -8.54
N ASN A 47 -15.35 -24.59 -7.42
CA ASN A 47 -15.34 -25.39 -6.20
C ASN A 47 -13.91 -25.66 -5.69
N ARG A 48 -13.03 -24.66 -5.86
CA ARG A 48 -11.63 -24.68 -5.45
C ARG A 48 -11.43 -23.82 -4.22
N VAL A 49 -10.47 -24.23 -3.40
CA VAL A 49 -9.96 -23.40 -2.33
C VAL A 49 -8.91 -22.47 -2.94
N PRO A 50 -9.04 -21.14 -2.77
CA PRO A 50 -8.04 -20.22 -3.30
C PRO A 50 -6.65 -20.58 -2.77
N ASP A 51 -5.67 -20.71 -3.65
CA ASP A 51 -4.28 -20.79 -3.22
C ASP A 51 -3.80 -19.38 -2.85
N PRO A 52 -3.32 -19.15 -1.61
CA PRO A 52 -2.92 -17.82 -1.15
C PRO A 52 -1.88 -17.12 -2.04
N LYS A 53 -0.91 -17.88 -2.57
CA LYS A 53 0.18 -17.31 -3.39
C LYS A 53 -0.31 -16.96 -4.80
N THR A 54 -1.19 -17.78 -5.35
CA THR A 54 -1.83 -17.56 -6.65
C THR A 54 -2.76 -16.36 -6.56
N PHE A 55 -3.62 -16.30 -5.54
CA PHE A 55 -4.49 -15.15 -5.28
C PHE A 55 -3.68 -13.85 -5.19
N ALA A 56 -2.62 -13.84 -4.38
CA ALA A 56 -1.71 -12.71 -4.24
C ALA A 56 -1.19 -12.16 -5.56
N ARG A 57 -0.65 -13.05 -6.40
CA ARG A 57 -0.07 -12.70 -7.69
C ARG A 57 -1.12 -12.19 -8.66
N ASP A 58 -2.25 -12.88 -8.73
CA ASP A 58 -3.32 -12.56 -9.68
C ASP A 58 -4.02 -11.26 -9.28
N PHE A 59 -4.20 -11.02 -7.97
CA PHE A 59 -4.70 -9.77 -7.43
C PHE A 59 -3.76 -8.60 -7.72
N LEU A 60 -2.45 -8.78 -7.53
CA LEU A 60 -1.48 -7.75 -7.90
C LEU A 60 -1.57 -7.44 -9.40
N SER A 61 -1.52 -8.46 -10.25
CA SER A 61 -1.59 -8.31 -11.71
C SER A 61 -2.85 -7.55 -12.15
N ALA A 62 -4.00 -7.87 -11.53
CA ALA A 62 -5.26 -7.20 -11.82
C ALA A 62 -5.34 -5.75 -11.31
N THR A 63 -4.53 -5.40 -10.29
CA THR A 63 -4.61 -4.11 -9.61
C THR A 63 -3.45 -3.16 -9.88
N GLU A 64 -2.35 -3.64 -10.47
CA GLU A 64 -1.12 -2.87 -10.70
C GLU A 64 -1.36 -1.58 -11.49
N GLN A 65 -2.19 -1.65 -12.53
CA GLN A 65 -2.54 -0.49 -13.35
C GLN A 65 -3.24 0.61 -12.54
N PHE A 66 -4.02 0.26 -11.51
CA PHE A 66 -4.65 1.25 -10.66
C PHE A 66 -3.63 1.99 -9.81
N PHE A 67 -2.63 1.29 -9.26
CA PHE A 67 -1.56 1.93 -8.49
C PHE A 67 -0.68 2.81 -9.38
N GLN A 68 -0.34 2.33 -10.58
CA GLN A 68 0.38 3.13 -11.56
C GLN A 68 -0.40 4.39 -11.98
N ALA A 69 -1.68 4.25 -12.34
CA ALA A 69 -2.51 5.39 -12.71
C ALA A 69 -2.66 6.38 -11.54
N THR A 70 -2.86 5.88 -10.33
CA THR A 70 -2.92 6.70 -9.11
C THR A 70 -1.64 7.51 -8.93
N TRP A 71 -0.48 6.88 -9.13
CA TRP A 71 0.82 7.55 -9.04
C TRP A 71 1.01 8.60 -10.14
N GLU A 72 0.68 8.29 -11.39
CA GLU A 72 0.83 9.25 -12.49
C GLU A 72 -0.08 10.46 -12.37
N LEU A 73 -1.26 10.29 -11.75
CA LEU A 73 -2.16 11.40 -11.43
C LEU A 73 -1.68 12.25 -10.24
N CYS A 74 -0.70 11.78 -9.46
CA CYS A 74 -0.12 12.57 -8.40
C CYS A 74 0.86 13.60 -8.96
N ASN A 75 0.78 14.84 -8.48
CA ASN A 75 1.81 15.83 -8.75
C ASN A 75 3.11 15.51 -7.98
N ASP A 76 4.20 16.22 -8.29
CA ASP A 76 5.51 15.94 -7.67
C ASP A 76 5.49 16.07 -6.15
N LEU A 77 4.74 17.04 -5.61
CA LEU A 77 4.60 17.21 -4.17
C LEU A 77 3.85 16.03 -3.54
N GLU A 78 2.75 15.60 -4.12
CA GLU A 78 1.97 14.44 -3.68
C GLU A 78 2.80 13.15 -3.72
N LYS A 79 3.54 12.92 -4.81
CA LYS A 79 4.48 11.79 -4.93
C LYS A 79 5.49 11.80 -3.78
N ILE A 80 6.04 12.96 -3.44
CA ILE A 80 7.00 13.09 -2.33
C ILE A 80 6.33 12.85 -0.97
N LEU A 81 5.12 13.34 -0.75
CA LEU A 81 4.37 13.05 0.49
C LEU A 81 4.09 11.55 0.65
N LEU A 82 3.68 10.86 -0.42
CA LEU A 82 3.50 9.40 -0.40
C LEU A 82 4.81 8.66 -0.11
N MET A 83 5.92 9.11 -0.71
CA MET A 83 7.24 8.55 -0.40
C MET A 83 7.60 8.73 1.08
N LEU A 84 7.34 9.90 1.67
CA LEU A 84 7.63 10.15 3.08
C LEU A 84 6.78 9.27 4.01
N ILE A 85 5.49 9.10 3.71
CA ILE A 85 4.61 8.19 4.45
C ILE A 85 5.15 6.75 4.38
N ALA A 86 5.57 6.28 3.19
CA ALA A 86 6.12 4.94 3.00
C ALA A 86 7.46 4.74 3.75
N LEU A 87 8.33 5.75 3.76
CA LEU A 87 9.57 5.67 4.52
C LEU A 87 9.31 5.68 6.03
N CYS A 88 8.31 6.42 6.52
CA CYS A 88 7.91 6.36 7.92
C CYS A 88 7.35 4.98 8.31
N SER A 89 6.55 4.33 7.46
CA SER A 89 6.00 3.00 7.76
C SER A 89 7.05 1.88 7.74
N LEU A 90 8.16 2.10 7.03
CA LEU A 90 9.30 1.19 6.98
C LEU A 90 10.32 1.43 8.10
N GLU A 91 10.15 2.45 8.93
CA GLU A 91 11.00 2.67 10.11
C GLU A 91 10.96 1.43 11.02
N GLY A 92 12.12 0.82 11.25
CA GLY A 92 12.25 -0.42 12.03
C GLY A 92 11.93 -1.72 11.28
N ARG A 93 11.54 -1.63 9.99
CA ARG A 93 11.42 -2.79 9.08
C ARG A 93 12.62 -2.92 8.14
N LEU A 94 13.26 -1.81 7.79
CA LEU A 94 14.49 -1.75 6.98
C LEU A 94 15.74 -1.90 7.86
N SER A 95 16.36 -3.08 7.87
CA SER A 95 17.60 -3.42 8.59
C SER A 95 17.54 -3.26 10.12
N ASP A 96 18.54 -3.81 10.84
CA ASP A 96 18.74 -3.54 12.28
C ASP A 96 18.99 -2.05 12.61
N LYS A 97 19.19 -1.20 11.59
CA LYS A 97 19.40 0.24 11.77
C LYS A 97 18.06 0.97 11.76
N ARG A 98 17.49 1.15 12.95
CA ARG A 98 16.39 2.10 13.16
C ARG A 98 16.84 3.50 12.71
N TYR A 99 16.13 4.08 11.76
CA TYR A 99 16.28 5.48 11.38
C TYR A 99 14.99 6.21 11.74
N ALA A 100 15.09 7.40 12.33
CA ALA A 100 13.93 8.21 12.65
C ALA A 100 13.88 9.45 11.77
N LEU A 101 12.81 9.64 11.00
CA LEU A 101 12.59 10.86 10.22
C LEU A 101 12.01 11.99 11.08
N LYS A 102 12.84 12.52 12.00
CA LYS A 102 12.44 13.61 12.91
C LYS A 102 11.94 14.84 12.14
N GLY A 103 10.79 15.38 12.56
CA GLY A 103 10.19 16.60 12.02
C GLY A 103 9.31 16.39 10.78
N ILE A 104 9.08 15.14 10.34
CA ILE A 104 8.12 14.86 9.25
C ILE A 104 6.69 15.25 9.64
N ASP A 105 6.36 15.12 10.91
CA ASP A 105 5.08 15.57 11.45
C ASP A 105 4.82 17.05 11.20
N THR A 106 5.84 17.90 11.33
CA THR A 106 5.71 19.32 10.98
C THR A 106 5.46 19.52 9.49
N ILE A 107 6.11 18.74 8.63
CA ILE A 107 5.89 18.78 7.17
C ILE A 107 4.44 18.42 6.85
N PHE A 108 3.92 17.35 7.47
CA PHE A 108 2.54 16.91 7.26
C PHE A 108 1.53 17.97 7.72
N SER A 109 1.71 18.59 8.88
CA SER A 109 0.85 19.70 9.32
C SER A 109 0.88 20.91 8.38
N GLN A 110 2.00 21.16 7.69
CA GLN A 110 2.10 22.26 6.72
C GLN A 110 1.49 21.92 5.35
N LYS A 111 1.22 20.64 5.08
CA LYS A 111 0.73 20.11 3.80
C LYS A 111 -0.61 19.40 3.93
N GLU A 112 -1.42 19.85 4.88
CA GLU A 112 -2.76 19.29 5.11
C GLU A 112 -3.67 19.37 3.88
N ILE A 113 -3.55 20.41 3.05
CA ILE A 113 -4.37 20.53 1.84
C ILE A 113 -4.08 19.36 0.88
N GLU A 114 -2.81 19.10 0.60
CA GLU A 114 -2.39 18.00 -0.28
C GLU A 114 -2.67 16.63 0.34
N LEU A 115 -2.47 16.48 1.65
CA LEU A 115 -2.78 15.24 2.36
C LEU A 115 -4.29 14.95 2.39
N ASN A 116 -5.13 15.97 2.62
CA ASN A 116 -6.59 15.83 2.56
C ASN A 116 -7.06 15.46 1.14
N ALA A 117 -6.39 15.96 0.10
CA ALA A 117 -6.69 15.58 -1.29
C ALA A 117 -6.31 14.11 -1.59
N LEU A 118 -5.20 13.61 -1.03
CA LEU A 118 -4.82 12.19 -1.11
C LEU A 118 -5.79 11.30 -0.31
N GLU A 119 -6.23 11.75 0.86
CA GLU A 119 -7.21 11.05 1.71
C GLU A 119 -8.58 10.97 1.04
N THR A 120 -9.07 12.08 0.47
CA THR A 120 -10.36 12.13 -0.24
C THR A 120 -10.39 11.17 -1.45
N ARG A 121 -9.23 10.96 -2.09
CA ARG A 121 -9.07 9.98 -3.18
C ARG A 121 -8.91 8.53 -2.68
N GLY A 122 -8.89 8.31 -1.37
CA GLY A 122 -8.75 6.99 -0.76
C GLY A 122 -7.36 6.37 -0.94
N ILE A 123 -6.32 7.20 -1.12
CA ILE A 123 -4.93 6.73 -1.28
C ILE A 123 -4.30 6.53 0.10
N ILE A 124 -4.58 7.47 1.01
CA ILE A 124 -4.12 7.46 2.40
C ILE A 124 -5.32 7.58 3.35
N LYS A 125 -5.06 7.34 4.63
CA LYS A 125 -5.98 7.57 5.73
C LYS A 125 -5.34 8.50 6.74
N ARG A 126 -6.18 9.29 7.41
CA ARG A 126 -5.80 10.06 8.58
C ARG A 126 -6.30 9.36 9.84
N GLU A 127 -5.41 9.24 10.82
CA GLU A 127 -5.76 8.89 12.19
C GLU A 127 -5.40 10.04 13.11
N GLU A 128 -6.28 10.38 14.05
CA GLU A 128 -5.99 11.39 15.06
C GLU A 128 -5.72 10.71 16.40
N GLN A 129 -4.51 10.92 16.94
CA GLN A 129 -4.14 10.44 18.26
C GLN A 129 -3.57 11.59 19.08
N ALA A 130 -4.15 11.83 20.25
CA ALA A 130 -3.72 12.87 21.19
C ALA A 130 -3.52 14.27 20.56
N GLY A 131 -4.41 14.65 19.63
CA GLY A 131 -4.35 15.95 18.94
C GLY A 131 -3.32 16.02 17.81
N LYS A 132 -2.71 14.90 17.42
CA LYS A 132 -1.78 14.80 16.30
C LYS A 132 -2.36 13.91 15.21
N ALA A 133 -2.40 14.44 13.98
CA ALA A 133 -2.74 13.66 12.80
C ALA A 133 -1.55 12.81 12.37
N THR A 134 -1.79 11.52 12.18
CA THR A 134 -0.86 10.57 11.54
C THR A 134 -1.48 10.06 10.25
N TYR A 135 -0.64 9.85 9.24
CA TYR A 135 -1.07 9.40 7.93
C TYR A 135 -0.49 8.04 7.62
N SER A 136 -1.31 7.17 7.05
CA SER A 136 -0.94 5.82 6.61
C SER A 136 -1.59 5.54 5.25
N PHE A 137 -1.07 4.57 4.51
CA PHE A 137 -1.72 4.17 3.26
C PHE A 137 -3.07 3.51 3.56
N ALA A 138 -4.07 3.80 2.72
CA ALA A 138 -5.35 3.11 2.81
C ALA A 138 -5.18 1.62 2.48
N SER A 139 -4.40 1.32 1.43
CA SER A 139 -4.10 -0.03 0.94
C SER A 139 -2.63 -0.39 1.19
N SER A 140 -2.38 -1.56 1.79
CA SER A 140 -1.01 -2.09 1.95
C SER A 140 -0.30 -2.38 0.62
N LEU A 141 -1.06 -2.62 -0.45
CA LEU A 141 -0.50 -2.79 -1.80
C LEU A 141 -0.11 -1.47 -2.45
N MET A 142 -0.85 -0.39 -2.20
CA MET A 142 -0.42 0.94 -2.63
C MET A 142 0.87 1.34 -1.91
N GLU A 143 0.97 1.06 -0.60
CA GLU A 143 2.22 1.25 0.15
C GLU A 143 3.37 0.46 -0.48
N TRP A 144 3.17 -0.84 -0.72
CA TRP A 144 4.14 -1.71 -1.39
C TRP A 144 4.60 -1.14 -2.74
N TRP A 145 3.65 -0.70 -3.56
CA TRP A 145 3.91 -0.17 -4.89
C TRP A 145 4.76 1.10 -4.81
N VAL A 146 4.46 2.01 -3.89
CA VAL A 146 5.29 3.21 -3.65
C VAL A 146 6.68 2.82 -3.19
N VAL A 147 6.82 1.88 -2.25
CA VAL A 147 8.12 1.37 -1.79
C VAL A 147 8.94 0.81 -2.96
N LYS A 148 8.31 0.04 -3.86
CA LYS A 148 8.96 -0.47 -5.07
C LYS A 148 9.39 0.63 -6.02
N ASN A 149 8.59 1.68 -6.18
CA ASN A 149 8.99 2.84 -6.98
C ASN A 149 10.20 3.57 -6.41
N ILE A 150 10.27 3.72 -5.09
CA ILE A 150 11.47 4.30 -4.47
C ILE A 150 12.66 3.35 -4.68
N GLN A 151 12.50 2.05 -4.44
CA GLN A 151 13.56 1.04 -4.55
C GLN A 151 14.13 0.92 -5.98
N ASN A 152 13.30 1.14 -7.00
CA ASN A 152 13.67 1.04 -8.41
C ASN A 152 14.07 2.37 -9.04
N SER A 153 13.97 3.48 -8.32
CA SER A 153 14.43 4.78 -8.81
C SER A 153 15.96 4.86 -8.89
N THR A 154 16.43 5.82 -9.68
CA THR A 154 17.84 6.08 -9.99
C THR A 154 18.36 7.28 -9.21
N GLU A 155 19.69 7.41 -9.12
CA GLU A 155 20.32 8.60 -8.53
C GLU A 155 19.92 9.87 -9.30
N ALA A 156 19.75 9.81 -10.63
CA ALA A 156 19.28 10.95 -11.42
C ALA A 156 17.88 11.42 -11.00
N GLU A 157 16.90 10.50 -10.92
CA GLU A 157 15.54 10.81 -10.46
C GLU A 157 15.52 11.33 -9.01
N LEU A 158 16.40 10.80 -8.15
CA LEU A 158 16.53 11.28 -6.77
C LEU A 158 17.05 12.73 -6.71
N GLN A 159 17.98 13.09 -7.59
CA GLN A 159 18.52 14.44 -7.69
C GLN A 159 17.51 15.42 -8.30
N GLU A 160 16.70 14.98 -9.28
CA GLU A 160 15.59 15.79 -9.81
C GLU A 160 14.57 16.13 -8.71
N ARG A 161 14.24 15.16 -7.86
CA ARG A 161 13.33 15.33 -6.71
C ARG A 161 13.90 16.20 -5.60
N GLN A 162 15.22 16.48 -5.59
CA GLN A 162 15.86 17.28 -4.55
C GLN A 162 15.25 18.67 -4.41
N LYS A 163 14.86 19.31 -5.52
CA LYS A 163 14.22 20.63 -5.49
C LYS A 163 12.92 20.60 -4.68
N VAL A 164 12.12 19.55 -4.85
CA VAL A 164 10.85 19.38 -4.14
C VAL A 164 11.10 19.07 -2.67
N PHE A 165 12.10 18.24 -2.34
CA PHE A 165 12.49 18.03 -0.94
C PHE A 165 12.89 19.35 -0.26
N LEU A 166 13.72 20.17 -0.90
CA LEU A 166 14.17 21.44 -0.32
C LEU A 166 13.05 22.48 -0.15
N ASN A 167 11.97 22.36 -0.93
CA ASN A 167 10.76 23.17 -0.75
C ASN A 167 9.88 22.70 0.43
N LEU A 168 10.11 21.48 0.92
CA LEU A 168 9.31 20.85 1.99
C LEU A 168 10.03 20.76 3.32
N MET A 169 11.35 20.66 3.29
CA MET A 169 12.15 20.35 4.47
C MET A 169 13.52 21.02 4.39
N SER A 170 14.19 21.13 5.54
CA SER A 170 15.55 21.67 5.59
C SER A 170 16.52 20.82 4.76
N HIS A 171 17.62 21.42 4.32
CA HIS A 171 18.67 20.71 3.58
C HIS A 171 19.18 19.46 4.33
N LYS A 172 19.26 19.53 5.66
CA LYS A 172 19.66 18.40 6.51
C LYS A 172 18.64 17.26 6.48
N GLN A 173 17.34 17.58 6.46
CA GLN A 173 16.28 16.59 6.34
C GLN A 173 16.25 15.98 4.94
N ALA A 174 16.41 16.80 3.90
CA ALA A 174 16.44 16.34 2.51
C ALA A 174 17.59 15.34 2.27
N GLU A 175 18.80 15.64 2.75
CA GLU A 175 19.93 14.70 2.66
C GLU A 175 19.67 13.42 3.46
N LYS A 176 19.05 13.51 4.64
CA LYS A 176 18.69 12.32 5.41
C LYS A 176 17.70 11.41 4.66
N VAL A 177 16.69 11.98 3.99
CA VAL A 177 15.75 11.23 3.15
C VAL A 177 16.50 10.55 2.00
N LYS A 178 17.40 11.27 1.31
CA LYS A 178 18.23 10.71 0.24
C LYS A 178 19.10 9.55 0.73
N ASP A 179 19.70 9.68 1.91
CA ASP A 179 20.53 8.61 2.49
C ASP A 179 19.72 7.36 2.84
N ILE A 180 18.48 7.51 3.32
CA ILE A 180 17.57 6.39 3.56
C ILE A 180 17.19 5.71 2.24
N ILE A 181 16.89 6.48 1.19
CA ILE A 181 16.58 5.94 -0.14
C ILE A 181 17.78 5.13 -0.68
N ARG A 182 19.00 5.68 -0.57
CA ARG A 182 20.23 4.97 -0.98
C ARG A 182 20.50 3.74 -0.14
N LEU A 183 20.20 3.76 1.16
CA LEU A 183 20.30 2.59 2.03
C LEU A 183 19.35 1.49 1.54
N MET A 184 18.11 1.84 1.22
CA MET A 184 17.13 0.91 0.67
C MET A 184 17.56 0.33 -0.70
N TRP A 185 18.25 1.11 -1.54
CA TRP A 185 18.84 0.59 -2.79
C TRP A 185 19.96 -0.41 -2.56
N LYS A 186 20.73 -0.28 -1.48
CA LYS A 186 21.81 -1.22 -1.12
C LYS A 186 21.25 -2.49 -0.49
N ASN A 187 20.16 -2.38 0.26
CA ASN A 187 19.56 -3.47 1.01
C ASN A 187 18.26 -3.97 0.35
N LYS A 188 18.29 -4.23 -0.96
CA LYS A 188 17.07 -4.57 -1.71
C LYS A 188 16.36 -5.82 -1.20
N ASP A 189 17.12 -6.75 -0.65
CA ASP A 189 16.62 -8.02 -0.11
C ASP A 189 16.01 -7.88 1.29
N GLU A 190 16.22 -6.74 1.97
CA GLU A 190 15.63 -6.43 3.29
C GLU A 190 14.32 -5.63 3.17
N VAL A 191 14.00 -5.12 1.98
CA VAL A 191 12.67 -4.60 1.70
C VAL A 191 11.72 -5.80 1.76
N PRO A 192 10.60 -5.72 2.51
CA PRO A 192 9.70 -6.85 2.62
C PRO A 192 9.30 -7.40 1.23
N SER A 193 8.86 -8.64 1.17
CA SER A 193 8.30 -9.25 -0.04
C SER A 193 6.80 -8.95 -0.12
N ILE A 194 6.21 -8.92 -1.32
CA ILE A 194 4.78 -8.64 -1.46
C ILE A 194 3.90 -9.52 -0.55
N PHE A 195 4.32 -10.78 -0.35
CA PHE A 195 3.64 -11.74 0.51
C PHE A 195 3.57 -11.32 1.98
N GLU A 196 4.49 -10.47 2.45
CA GLU A 196 4.46 -9.91 3.80
C GLU A 196 3.40 -8.80 3.93
N TRP A 197 3.20 -7.95 2.92
CA TRP A 197 2.15 -6.89 2.94
C TRP A 197 0.73 -7.41 2.76
N ILE A 198 0.58 -8.59 2.16
CA ILE A 198 -0.71 -9.28 2.04
C ILE A 198 -0.80 -10.47 3.00
N GLY A 199 0.11 -10.54 3.99
CA GLY A 199 0.28 -11.70 4.86
C GLY A 199 -1.01 -12.09 5.59
N LYS A 200 -1.86 -11.13 5.99
CA LYS A 200 -3.15 -11.46 6.61
C LYS A 200 -4.14 -12.05 5.62
N VAL A 201 -4.16 -11.59 4.36
CA VAL A 201 -4.97 -12.23 3.31
C VAL A 201 -4.53 -13.68 3.13
N ILE A 202 -3.23 -13.92 3.02
CA ILE A 202 -2.68 -15.26 2.83
C ILE A 202 -3.03 -16.17 4.00
N ALA A 203 -2.87 -15.67 5.23
CA ALA A 203 -3.18 -16.41 6.44
C ALA A 203 -4.68 -16.67 6.61
N ALA A 204 -5.51 -15.78 6.08
CA ALA A 204 -6.95 -15.84 6.18
C ALA A 204 -7.62 -16.73 5.13
N ILE A 205 -6.97 -16.93 3.98
CA ILE A 205 -7.42 -17.90 2.99
C ILE A 205 -7.15 -19.30 3.58
N PRO A 206 -8.20 -20.07 3.91
CA PRO A 206 -8.02 -21.32 4.62
C PRO A 206 -7.26 -22.32 3.75
N LYS A 207 -6.24 -22.99 4.32
CA LYS A 207 -5.67 -24.20 3.74
C LYS A 207 -6.71 -25.32 3.84
N GLY A 208 -7.61 -25.41 2.87
CA GLY A 208 -8.56 -26.51 2.74
C GLY A 208 -9.92 -26.34 3.41
N ALA A 209 -10.43 -25.13 3.67
CA ALA A 209 -11.76 -24.97 4.26
C ALA A 209 -12.75 -24.22 3.34
N ILE A 210 -13.45 -24.99 2.51
CA ILE A 210 -14.92 -24.87 2.41
C ILE A 210 -15.48 -26.29 2.46
N LYS A 211 -15.80 -26.75 3.67
CA LYS A 211 -16.76 -27.85 3.88
C LYS A 211 -17.87 -27.31 4.76
N SER A 212 -18.96 -26.92 4.12
CA SER A 212 -20.34 -27.28 4.48
C SER A 212 -21.26 -26.67 3.43
#